data_AF-K9QUG9-F1
#
_entry.id   AF-K9QUG9-F1
#
_cell.length_a   1.000
_cell.length_b   1.000
_cell.length_c   1.000
_cell.angle_alpha   90.00
_cell.angle_beta   90.00
_cell.angle_gamma   90.00
#
_symmetry.space_group_name_H-M   'P 1'
#
loop_
_entity.id
_entity.type
_entity.pdbx_description
1 polymer ?
#
loop_
_entity_poly.entity_id
_entity_poly.type
_entity_poly.pdbx_seq_one_letter_code
_entity_poly.pdbx_strand_id
1 'polypeptide(L)'
;MESIKIRTHIGNDGILQIQLPPEIANQELDVVIVFQPVSPEPSQNTAKTPQELGYSHRFLENVIGSWEGEPLERAEQLPFENREEIQWPTS
;
A
#
# COMPACT_ATOMS: atom_id res chain seq x y z
N MET A 1 -29.26 -18.96 -14.95
CA MET A 1 -27.89 -19.04 -14.40
C MET A 1 -27.45 -17.63 -14.09
N GLU A 2 -27.41 -17.27 -12.81
CA GLU A 2 -26.79 -16.02 -12.36
C GLU A 2 -25.41 -16.35 -11.78
N SER A 3 -24.39 -15.58 -12.16
CA SER A 3 -23.02 -15.80 -11.71
C SER A 3 -22.56 -14.66 -10.82
N ILE A 4 -22.12 -14.97 -9.60
CA ILE A 4 -21.56 -13.98 -8.67
C ILE A 4 -20.03 -14.03 -8.78
N LYS A 5 -19.39 -12.89 -9.06
CA LYS A 5 -17.92 -12.78 -9.10
C LYS A 5 -17.43 -12.15 -7.80
N ILE A 6 -16.70 -12.94 -6.99
CA ILE A 6 -16.16 -12.52 -5.70
C ILE A 6 -14.63 -12.46 -5.79
N ARG A 7 -14.03 -11.34 -5.39
CA ARG A 7 -12.57 -11.23 -5.17
C ARG A 7 -12.34 -11.13 -3.67
N THR A 8 -11.67 -12.13 -3.11
CA THR A 8 -11.39 -12.21 -1.67
C THR A 8 -9.97 -12.69 -1.43
N HIS A 9 -9.43 -12.37 -0.26
CA HIS A 9 -8.12 -12.82 0.18
C HIS A 9 -8.30 -13.95 1.19
N ILE A 10 -7.67 -15.09 0.92
CA ILE A 10 -7.68 -16.23 1.84
C ILE A 10 -6.61 -15.99 2.91
N GLY A 11 -7.03 -16.00 4.18
CA GLY A 11 -6.13 -15.85 5.32
C GLY A 11 -5.29 -17.09 5.58
N ASN A 12 -4.47 -17.05 6.63
CA ASN A 12 -3.65 -18.18 7.06
C ASN A 12 -4.46 -19.41 7.49
N ASP A 13 -5.77 -19.25 7.73
CA ASP A 13 -6.71 -20.32 8.05
C ASP A 13 -7.14 -21.14 6.81
N GLY A 14 -6.94 -20.61 5.61
CA GLY A 14 -7.28 -21.31 4.36
C GLY A 14 -8.78 -21.34 4.06
N ILE A 15 -9.60 -20.54 4.76
CA ILE A 15 -11.07 -20.62 4.67
C ILE A 15 -11.61 -19.54 3.72
N LEU A 16 -12.41 -19.96 2.74
CA LEU A 16 -13.20 -19.07 1.89
C LEU A 16 -14.63 -18.95 2.45
N GLN A 17 -14.99 -17.76 2.95
CA GLN A 17 -16.36 -17.48 3.40
C GLN A 17 -17.15 -16.78 2.28
N ILE A 18 -18.28 -17.37 1.90
CA ILE A 18 -19.23 -16.79 0.91
C ILE A 18 -20.49 -16.39 1.67
N GLN A 19 -20.77 -15.08 1.69
CA GLN A 19 -22.00 -14.54 2.26
C GLN A 19 -23.01 -14.29 1.15
N LEU A 20 -24.16 -14.95 1.28
CA LEU A 20 -25.27 -14.82 0.35
C LEU A 20 -26.20 -13.68 0.80
N PRO A 21 -26.75 -12.88 -0.14
CA PRO A 21 -27.71 -11.84 0.19
C PRO A 21 -28.97 -12.41 0.89
N PRO A 22 -29.63 -11.64 1.74
CA PRO A 22 -30.81 -12.11 2.48
C PRO A 22 -32.00 -12.44 1.57
N GLU A 23 -32.06 -11.91 0.35
CA GLU A 23 -33.16 -12.18 -0.60
C GLU A 23 -33.23 -13.66 -1.03
N ILE A 24 -32.11 -14.39 -0.91
CA ILE A 24 -32.03 -15.81 -1.26
C ILE A 24 -32.10 -16.74 -0.04
N ALA A 25 -32.48 -16.21 1.13
CA ALA A 25 -32.66 -17.00 2.35
C ALA A 25 -33.77 -18.04 2.19
N ASN A 26 -33.58 -19.22 2.81
CA ASN A 26 -34.52 -20.35 2.81
C ASN A 26 -34.86 -20.93 1.42
N GLN A 27 -33.93 -20.82 0.46
CA GLN A 27 -34.06 -21.41 -0.86
C GLN A 27 -33.02 -22.53 -1.05
N GLU A 28 -33.39 -23.60 -1.75
CA GLU A 28 -32.45 -24.63 -2.18
C GLU A 28 -31.67 -24.13 -3.41
N LEU A 29 -30.35 -24.18 -3.33
CA LEU A 29 -29.46 -23.62 -4.35
C LEU A 29 -28.39 -24.64 -4.73
N ASP A 30 -28.29 -24.94 -6.03
CA ASP A 30 -27.14 -25.64 -6.60
C ASP A 30 -26.00 -24.66 -6.84
N VAL A 31 -24.88 -24.84 -6.13
CA VAL A 31 -23.73 -23.93 -6.16
C VAL A 31 -22.55 -24.58 -6.87
N VAL A 32 -22.03 -23.90 -7.90
CA VAL A 32 -20.79 -24.28 -8.61
C VAL A 32 -19.73 -23.23 -8.32
N ILE A 33 -18.61 -23.64 -7.74
CA ILE A 33 -17.49 -22.76 -7.39
C ILE A 33 -16.36 -22.95 -8.40
N VAL A 34 -16.03 -21.89 -9.13
CA VAL A 34 -14.84 -21.82 -9.99
C VAL A 34 -13.95 -20.72 -9.43
N PHE A 35 -12.77 -21.08 -8.95
CA PHE A 35 -11.78 -20.13 -8.46
C PHE A 35 -10.56 -20.11 -9.37
N GLN A 36 -10.02 -18.92 -9.58
CA GLN A 36 -8.74 -18.72 -10.23
C GLN A 36 -7.85 -17.99 -9.23
N PRO A 37 -6.65 -18.52 -8.92
CA PRO A 37 -5.67 -17.78 -8.15
C PRO A 37 -5.45 -16.45 -8.84
N VAL A 38 -5.69 -15.35 -8.12
CA VAL A 38 -5.23 -14.05 -8.58
C VAL A 38 -3.74 -14.06 -8.30
N SER A 39 -2.96 -14.58 -9.26
CA SER A 39 -1.55 -14.21 -9.30
C SER A 39 -1.53 -12.69 -9.21
N PRO A 40 -0.77 -12.09 -8.29
CA PRO A 40 -0.40 -10.72 -8.51
C PRO A 40 0.23 -10.74 -9.90
N GLU A 41 -0.49 -10.22 -10.89
CA GLU A 41 0.20 -9.61 -12.02
C GLU A 41 1.28 -8.79 -11.34
N PRO A 42 2.57 -9.00 -11.66
CA PRO A 42 3.63 -8.24 -11.04
C PRO A 42 3.16 -6.82 -11.17
N SER A 43 2.75 -6.25 -10.04
CA SER A 43 2.21 -4.91 -10.04
C SER A 43 3.29 -4.13 -10.77
N GLN A 44 2.91 -3.23 -11.66
CA GLN A 44 3.89 -2.37 -12.31
C GLN A 44 4.68 -1.51 -11.28
N ASN A 45 4.45 -1.76 -9.99
CA ASN A 45 5.30 -1.57 -8.82
C ASN A 45 6.22 -2.77 -8.46
N THR A 46 6.86 -3.42 -9.44
CA THR A 46 8.21 -3.93 -9.18
C THR A 46 9.04 -2.68 -8.98
N ALA A 47 9.07 -2.15 -7.75
CA ALA A 47 10.03 -1.13 -7.36
C ALA A 47 11.39 -1.74 -7.65
N LYS A 48 11.92 -1.42 -8.83
CA LYS A 48 13.20 -1.94 -9.30
C LYS A 48 14.19 -1.63 -8.20
N THR A 49 14.92 -2.65 -7.79
CA THR A 49 16.01 -2.47 -6.85
C THR A 49 16.95 -1.39 -7.42
N PRO A 50 17.62 -0.59 -6.58
CA PRO A 50 18.56 0.42 -7.06
C PRO A 50 19.59 -0.15 -8.06
N GLN A 51 19.96 -1.42 -7.89
CA GLN A 51 20.85 -2.15 -8.79
C GLN A 51 20.25 -2.39 -10.17
N GLU A 52 18.96 -2.72 -10.26
CA GLU A 52 18.22 -2.83 -11.53
C GLU A 52 18.00 -1.48 -12.22
N LEU A 53 18.06 -0.39 -11.45
CA LEU A 53 18.05 0.98 -11.97
C LEU A 53 19.45 1.48 -12.37
N GLY A 54 20.50 0.66 -12.19
CA GLY A 54 21.88 1.00 -12.54
C GLY A 54 22.66 1.76 -11.46
N TYR A 55 22.09 1.94 -10.27
CA TYR A 55 22.83 2.50 -9.14
C TYR A 55 23.83 1.47 -8.61
N SER A 56 25.06 1.91 -8.38
CA SER A 56 26.08 1.07 -7.75
C SER A 56 25.67 0.74 -6.31
N HIS A 57 26.06 -0.43 -5.80
CA HIS A 57 25.79 -0.83 -4.42
C HIS A 57 26.37 0.17 -3.40
N ARG A 58 27.44 0.87 -3.80
CA ARG A 58 28.11 1.92 -3.03
C ARG A 58 27.61 3.33 -3.33
N PHE A 59 26.50 3.48 -4.06
CA PHE A 59 25.99 4.81 -4.41
C PHE A 59 25.73 5.63 -3.14
N LEU A 60 25.05 5.07 -2.14
CA LEU A 60 24.82 5.77 -0.88
C LEU A 60 26.12 5.97 -0.07
N GLU A 61 27.02 4.98 -0.06
CA GLU A 61 28.30 5.07 0.66
C GLU A 61 29.22 6.17 0.11
N ASN A 62 29.22 6.37 -1.22
CA ASN A 62 30.12 7.29 -1.89
C ASN A 62 29.48 8.64 -2.25
N VAL A 63 28.16 8.79 -2.16
CA VAL A 63 27.45 10.03 -2.53
C VAL A 63 26.99 10.81 -1.31
N ILE A 64 26.67 10.13 -0.21
CA ILE A 64 26.28 10.82 1.04
C ILE A 64 27.51 11.56 1.58
N GLY A 65 27.43 12.90 1.62
CA GLY A 65 28.50 13.75 2.13
C GLY A 65 29.55 14.16 1.09
N SER A 66 29.40 13.75 -0.17
CA SER A 66 30.32 14.09 -1.27
C SER A 66 30.02 15.45 -1.91
N TRP A 67 29.55 16.41 -1.10
CA TRP A 67 29.39 17.77 -1.55
C TRP A 67 30.77 18.44 -1.61
N GLU A 68 31.26 18.70 -2.81
CA GLU A 68 32.55 19.36 -3.08
C GLU A 68 32.40 20.85 -3.42
N GLY A 69 31.19 21.41 -3.32
CA GLY A 69 30.92 22.82 -3.58
C GLY A 69 31.25 23.73 -2.39
N GLU A 70 30.55 24.86 -2.31
CA GLU A 70 30.71 25.82 -1.21
C GLU A 70 30.37 25.22 0.16
N PRO A 71 30.96 25.71 1.26
CA PRO A 71 30.62 25.27 2.61
C PRO A 71 29.10 25.31 2.86
N LEU A 72 28.56 24.22 3.41
CA LEU A 72 27.15 24.17 3.78
C LEU A 72 26.90 25.07 4.99
N GLU A 73 26.41 26.29 4.73
CA GLU A 73 26.04 27.23 5.77
C GLU A 73 24.55 27.12 6.10
N ARG A 74 24.23 26.94 7.38
CA ARG A 74 22.85 27.03 7.84
C ARG A 74 22.46 28.50 7.87
N ALA A 75 21.47 28.89 7.07
CA ALA A 75 20.87 30.22 7.15
C ALA A 75 20.29 30.50 8.54
N GLU A 76 20.12 31.78 8.88
CA GLU A 76 19.49 32.18 10.13
C GLU A 76 18.10 31.55 10.27
N GLN A 77 17.83 30.95 11.43
CA GLN A 77 16.54 30.35 11.71
C GLN A 77 15.50 31.47 11.82
N LEU A 78 14.49 31.43 10.95
CA LEU A 78 13.38 32.37 11.00
C LEU A 78 12.58 32.20 12.31
N PRO A 79 11.88 33.24 12.77
CA PRO A 79 10.93 33.14 13.86
C PRO A 79 9.91 32.03 13.61
N PHE A 80 9.46 31.38 14.68
CA PHE A 80 8.38 30.40 14.58
C PHE A 80 7.13 31.05 14.00
N GLU A 81 6.43 30.31 13.16
CA GLU A 81 5.10 30.68 12.72
C GLU A 81 4.16 30.78 13.92
N ASN A 82 3.26 31.76 13.89
CA ASN A 82 2.18 31.83 14.88
C ASN A 82 1.13 30.76 14.50
N ARG A 83 0.95 29.76 15.36
CA ARG A 83 -0.10 28.75 15.19
C ARG A 83 -1.33 29.15 16.02
N GLU A 84 -2.51 28.93 15.45
CA GLU A 84 -3.76 29.09 16.18
C GLU A 84 -3.83 28.14 17.37
N GLU A 85 -4.43 28.59 18.47
CA GLU A 85 -4.70 27.75 19.62
C GLU A 85 -5.62 26.60 19.22
N ILE A 86 -5.27 25.39 19.66
CA ILE A 86 -6.07 24.20 19.45
C ILE A 86 -7.43 24.40 20.15
N GLN A 87 -8.49 24.51 19.35
CA GLN A 87 -9.86 24.55 19.84
C GLN A 87 -10.29 23.14 20.24
N TRP A 88 -10.17 22.80 21.52
CA TRP A 88 -10.74 21.58 22.05
C TRP A 88 -12.27 21.71 22.11
N PRO A 89 -13.05 20.76 21.58
CA PRO A 89 -14.48 20.75 21.82
C PRO A 89 -14.74 20.47 23.30
N THR A 90 -15.24 21.48 24.03
CA THR A 90 -15.72 21.29 25.40
C THR A 90 -17.05 20.51 25.34
N SER A 91 -17.06 19.29 25.87
CA SER A 91 -18.27 18.47 26.06
C SER A 91 -19.21 19.04 27.12
#